data_AF-A0A4S2F264-F1
#
_entry.id   AF-A0A4S2F264-F1
#
_cell.length_a   1.000
_cell.length_b   1.000
_cell.length_c   1.000
_cell.angle_alpha   90.00
_cell.angle_beta   90.00
_cell.angle_gamma   90.00
#
_symmetry.space_group_name_H-M   'P 1'
#
loop_
_entity.id
_entity.type
_entity.pdbx_description
1 polymer ?
#
loop_
_entity_poly.entity_id
_entity_poly.type
_entity_poly.pdbx_seq_one_letter_code
_entity_poly.pdbx_strand_id
1 'polypeptide(L)'
;MDNKKRARINDMCYRWLLTIIALACAAVYAIYCIVYWGGLAATGDALVGMALGLLTPHFLALAVGIVFSALALAQKRAGWDLVAGVAYLLAIVFFPGYWGFLIVPCLLSFAGWLRMRRYVKFQEKLEDQAVEDKVAAATEDAPNQEMARMADQADEAAAKRAQEAKVEEADISDPSDYQE
;
A
#
# COMPACT_ATOMS: atom_id res chain seq x y z
N MET A 1 2.66 21.67 -4.32
CA MET A 1 2.62 20.19 -4.16
C MET A 1 3.10 19.85 -2.76
N ASP A 2 2.22 19.27 -1.93
CA ASP A 2 2.46 18.94 -0.52
C ASP A 2 3.68 18.00 -0.33
N ASN A 3 4.52 18.29 0.67
CA ASN A 3 5.70 17.48 1.02
C ASN A 3 5.34 16.03 1.35
N LYS A 4 4.14 15.77 1.88
CA LYS A 4 3.62 14.41 2.12
C LYS A 4 3.41 13.62 0.83
N LYS A 5 2.97 14.26 -0.25
CA LYS A 5 2.83 13.62 -1.57
C LYS A 5 4.18 13.29 -2.20
N ARG A 6 5.19 14.15 -2.05
CA ARG A 6 6.56 13.89 -2.56
C ARG A 6 7.22 12.68 -1.89
N ALA A 7 7.09 12.54 -0.57
CA ALA A 7 7.63 11.40 0.16
C ALA A 7 7.03 10.07 -0.33
N ARG A 8 5.70 10.03 -0.58
CA ARG A 8 5.02 8.84 -1.12
C ARG A 8 5.54 8.43 -2.49
N ILE A 9 5.71 9.39 -3.39
CA ILE A 9 6.18 9.12 -4.76
C ILE A 9 7.62 8.59 -4.73
N ASN A 10 8.49 9.21 -3.93
CA ASN A 10 9.87 8.77 -3.80
C ASN A 10 9.95 7.34 -3.26
N ASP A 11 9.18 6.99 -2.23
CA ASP A 11 9.18 5.63 -1.68
C ASP A 11 8.69 4.57 -2.67
N MET A 12 7.71 4.90 -3.51
CA MET A 12 7.26 4.00 -4.57
C MET A 12 8.30 3.84 -5.67
N CYS A 13 8.96 4.92 -6.11
CA CYS A 13 10.00 4.88 -7.14
C CYS A 13 11.25 4.13 -6.66
N TYR A 14 11.70 4.35 -5.42
CA TYR A 14 12.87 3.65 -4.87
C TYR A 14 12.63 2.14 -4.74
N ARG A 15 11.42 1.72 -4.38
CA ARG A 15 11.08 0.28 -4.35
C ARG A 15 11.20 -0.36 -5.73
N TRP A 16 10.59 0.28 -6.73
CA TRP A 16 10.67 -0.18 -8.12
C TRP A 16 12.13 -0.25 -8.60
N LEU A 17 12.94 0.76 -8.27
CA LEU A 17 14.34 0.79 -8.64
C LEU A 17 15.13 -0.36 -7.98
N LEU A 18 14.93 -0.62 -6.69
CA LEU A 18 15.59 -1.70 -5.96
C LEU A 18 15.24 -3.08 -6.54
N THR A 19 13.97 -3.36 -6.79
CA THR A 19 13.53 -4.64 -7.34
C THR A 19 14.01 -4.83 -8.79
N ILE A 20 14.04 -3.77 -9.61
CA ILE A 20 14.60 -3.82 -10.97
C ILE A 20 16.10 -4.11 -10.92
N ILE A 21 16.85 -3.46 -10.04
CA ILE A 21 18.30 -3.70 -9.92
C ILE A 21 18.58 -5.12 -9.43
N ALA A 22 17.79 -5.62 -8.47
CA ALA A 22 17.89 -7.00 -8.01
C ALA A 22 17.62 -7.99 -9.14
N LEU A 23 16.53 -7.79 -9.89
CA LEU A 23 16.17 -8.63 -11.04
C LEU A 23 17.25 -8.58 -12.12
N ALA A 24 17.79 -7.39 -12.43
CA ALA A 24 18.87 -7.24 -13.40
C ALA A 24 20.13 -7.99 -12.98
N CYS A 25 20.55 -7.88 -11.71
CA CYS A 25 21.69 -8.65 -11.19
C CYS A 25 21.45 -10.16 -11.28
N ALA A 26 20.27 -10.63 -10.86
CA ALA A 26 19.91 -12.03 -10.92
C ALA A 26 19.83 -12.56 -12.37
N ALA A 27 19.31 -11.75 -13.29
CA ALA A 27 19.24 -12.09 -14.72
C ALA A 27 20.64 -12.18 -15.35
N VAL A 28 21.53 -11.22 -15.07
CA VAL A 28 22.93 -11.28 -15.52
C VAL A 28 23.62 -12.53 -14.98
N TYR A 29 23.41 -12.84 -13.71
CA TYR A 29 23.96 -14.06 -13.12
C TYR A 29 23.38 -15.34 -13.73
N ALA A 30 22.08 -15.37 -14.04
CA ALA A 30 21.46 -16.50 -14.74
C ALA A 30 22.03 -16.69 -16.15
N ILE A 31 22.24 -15.59 -16.90
CA ILE A 31 22.89 -15.65 -18.21
C ILE A 31 24.31 -16.22 -18.08
N TYR A 32 25.09 -15.75 -17.11
CA TYR A 32 26.42 -16.31 -16.83
C TYR A 32 26.35 -17.82 -16.56
N CYS A 33 25.41 -18.27 -15.73
CA CYS A 33 25.23 -19.68 -15.42
C CYS A 33 24.91 -20.51 -16.66
N ILE A 34 23.98 -20.05 -17.50
CA ILE A 34 23.57 -20.74 -18.73
C ILE A 34 24.73 -20.84 -19.72
N VAL A 35 25.48 -19.75 -19.92
CA VAL A 35 26.60 -19.74 -20.87
C VAL A 35 27.75 -20.62 -20.38
N TYR A 36 28.14 -20.49 -19.11
CA TYR A 36 29.25 -21.25 -18.54
C TYR A 36 28.90 -22.74 -18.45
N TRP A 37 27.83 -23.10 -17.75
CA TRP A 37 27.46 -24.49 -17.53
C TRP A 37 26.87 -25.15 -18.77
N GLY A 38 26.19 -24.40 -19.65
CA GLY A 38 25.71 -24.91 -20.94
C GLY A 38 26.85 -25.17 -21.91
N GLY A 39 27.89 -24.31 -21.92
CA GLY A 39 29.10 -24.55 -22.70
C GLY A 39 29.87 -25.78 -22.21
N LEU A 40 30.00 -25.97 -20.89
CA LEU A 40 30.59 -27.17 -20.32
C LEU A 40 29.73 -28.42 -20.60
N ALA A 41 28.40 -28.34 -20.53
CA ALA A 41 27.52 -29.48 -20.80
C ALA A 41 27.69 -30.03 -22.23
N ALA A 42 28.02 -29.16 -23.19
CA ALA A 42 28.22 -29.55 -24.59
C ALA A 42 29.48 -30.40 -24.82
N THR A 43 30.41 -30.49 -23.87
CA THR A 43 31.62 -31.31 -24.00
C THR A 43 31.36 -32.81 -23.83
N GLY A 44 30.22 -33.19 -23.25
CA GLY A 44 29.85 -34.60 -23.03
C GLY A 44 30.63 -35.30 -21.91
N ASP A 45 31.37 -34.56 -21.08
CA ASP A 45 32.12 -35.12 -19.97
C ASP A 45 31.20 -35.60 -18.82
N ALA A 46 31.40 -36.83 -18.37
CA ALA A 46 30.63 -37.44 -17.28
C ALA A 46 30.80 -36.69 -15.94
N LEU A 47 31.98 -36.13 -15.67
CA LEU A 47 32.24 -35.32 -14.47
C LEU A 47 31.41 -34.03 -14.47
N VAL A 48 31.26 -33.40 -15.63
CA VAL A 48 30.43 -32.20 -15.81
C VAL A 48 28.95 -32.53 -15.61
N GLY A 49 28.48 -33.65 -16.14
CA GLY A 49 27.11 -34.12 -15.93
C GLY A 49 26.76 -34.36 -14.46
N MET A 50 27.69 -34.96 -13.70
CA MET A 50 27.52 -35.13 -12.24
C MET A 50 27.48 -33.79 -11.50
N ALA A 51 28.37 -32.86 -11.85
CA ALA A 51 28.38 -31.52 -11.24
C ALA A 51 27.08 -30.76 -11.51
N LEU A 52 26.57 -30.79 -12.75
CA LEU A 52 25.28 -30.19 -13.11
C LEU A 52 24.11 -30.77 -12.31
N GLY A 53 24.10 -32.09 -12.07
CA GLY A 53 23.09 -32.73 -11.21
C GLY A 53 23.08 -32.15 -9.78
N LEU A 54 24.26 -31.95 -9.19
CA LEU A 54 24.39 -31.34 -7.85
C LEU A 54 24.02 -29.85 -7.82
N LEU A 55 24.30 -29.11 -8.89
CA LEU A 55 23.96 -27.68 -8.98
C LEU A 55 22.52 -27.42 -9.42
N THR A 56 21.79 -28.44 -9.90
CA THR A 56 20.39 -28.32 -10.31
C THR A 56 19.48 -27.67 -9.25
N PRO A 57 19.50 -28.04 -7.95
CA PRO A 57 18.70 -27.37 -6.93
C PRO A 57 19.06 -25.89 -6.76
N HIS A 58 20.32 -25.50 -6.98
CA HIS A 58 20.75 -24.11 -6.96
C HIS A 58 20.16 -23.31 -8.12
N PHE A 59 20.23 -23.84 -9.35
CA PHE A 59 19.65 -23.18 -10.52
C PHE A 59 18.14 -23.08 -10.44
N LEU A 60 17.48 -24.10 -9.90
CA LEU A 60 16.03 -24.09 -9.69
C LEU A 60 15.64 -22.98 -8.70
N ALA A 61 16.34 -22.86 -7.57
CA ALA A 61 16.11 -21.81 -6.59
C ALA A 61 16.38 -20.40 -7.17
N LEU A 62 17.43 -20.25 -7.98
CA LEU A 62 17.72 -19.00 -8.70
C LEU A 62 16.57 -18.64 -9.66
N ALA A 63 16.10 -19.60 -10.46
CA ALA A 63 15.01 -19.39 -11.42
C ALA A 63 13.71 -18.99 -10.71
N VAL A 64 13.37 -19.66 -9.60
CA VAL A 64 12.26 -19.29 -8.75
C VAL A 64 12.45 -17.86 -8.24
N GLY A 65 13.62 -17.50 -7.71
CA GLY A 65 13.92 -16.15 -7.24
C GLY A 65 13.69 -15.07 -8.31
N ILE A 66 14.11 -15.33 -9.56
CA ILE A 66 13.92 -14.43 -10.71
C ILE A 66 12.44 -14.28 -11.05
N VAL A 67 11.69 -15.39 -11.14
CA VAL A 67 10.26 -15.37 -11.44
C VAL A 67 9.50 -14.58 -10.36
N PHE A 68 9.81 -14.81 -9.09
CA PHE A 68 9.18 -14.10 -7.99
C PHE A 68 9.57 -12.61 -7.94
N SER A 69 10.79 -12.27 -8.33
CA SER A 69 11.24 -10.88 -8.50
C SER A 69 10.50 -10.18 -9.64
N ALA A 70 10.27 -10.86 -10.76
CA ALA A 70 9.46 -10.36 -11.86
C ALA A 70 7.98 -10.20 -11.46
N LEU A 71 7.43 -11.17 -10.72
CA LEU A 71 6.06 -11.08 -10.18
C LEU A 71 5.91 -9.96 -9.13
N ALA A 72 6.94 -9.68 -8.35
CA ALA A 72 6.94 -8.56 -7.40
C ALA A 72 6.81 -7.20 -8.11
N LEU A 73 7.47 -7.04 -9.26
CA LEU A 73 7.29 -5.87 -10.13
C LEU A 73 5.85 -5.78 -10.66
N ALA A 74 5.28 -6.90 -11.12
CA ALA A 74 3.94 -6.93 -11.70
C ALA A 74 2.82 -6.65 -10.67
N GLN A 75 2.85 -7.31 -9.51
CA GLN A 75 1.75 -7.24 -8.54
C GLN A 75 1.85 -6.07 -7.55
N LYS A 76 2.96 -5.31 -7.49
CA LYS A 76 3.17 -4.20 -6.55
C LYS A 76 2.95 -4.56 -5.05
N ARG A 77 2.87 -5.85 -4.68
CA ARG A 77 2.65 -6.34 -3.31
C ARG A 77 3.98 -6.73 -2.66
N ALA A 78 4.14 -6.37 -1.39
CA ALA A 78 5.39 -6.51 -0.64
C ALA A 78 5.78 -7.98 -0.41
N GLY A 79 4.80 -8.88 -0.33
CA GLY A 79 5.03 -10.28 -0.02
C GLY A 79 5.90 -11.00 -1.05
N TRP A 80 5.82 -10.60 -2.33
CA TRP A 80 6.57 -11.28 -3.40
C TRP A 80 8.07 -10.96 -3.38
N ASP A 81 8.45 -9.74 -2.96
CA ASP A 81 9.87 -9.40 -2.75
C ASP A 81 10.50 -10.26 -1.65
N LEU A 82 9.74 -10.56 -0.58
CA LEU A 82 10.22 -11.43 0.50
C LEU A 82 10.43 -12.87 0.00
N VAL A 83 9.47 -13.40 -0.76
CA VAL A 83 9.59 -14.77 -1.31
C VAL A 83 10.76 -14.88 -2.28
N ALA A 84 10.99 -13.85 -3.11
CA ALA A 84 12.18 -13.80 -3.96
C ALA A 84 13.48 -13.79 -3.12
N GLY A 85 13.53 -12.99 -2.06
CA GLY A 85 14.67 -12.95 -1.14
C GLY A 85 14.95 -14.30 -0.49
N VAL A 86 13.92 -15.01 -0.02
CA VAL A 86 14.06 -16.37 0.55
C VAL A 86 14.49 -17.37 -0.52
N ALA A 87 13.98 -17.29 -1.75
CA ALA A 87 14.41 -18.16 -2.84
C ALA A 87 15.90 -17.96 -3.19
N TYR A 88 16.39 -16.71 -3.22
CA TYR A 88 17.82 -16.43 -3.36
C TYR A 88 18.63 -16.96 -2.18
N LEU A 89 18.11 -16.88 -0.96
CA LEU A 89 18.74 -17.46 0.22
C LEU A 89 18.89 -18.99 0.10
N LEU A 90 17.83 -19.66 -0.35
CA LEU A 90 17.86 -21.11 -0.61
C LEU A 90 18.90 -21.46 -1.68
N ALA A 91 19.00 -20.67 -2.75
CA ALA A 91 20.04 -20.86 -3.76
C ALA A 91 21.45 -20.80 -3.14
N ILE A 92 21.70 -19.85 -2.23
CA ILE A 92 22.96 -19.75 -1.48
C ILE A 92 23.19 -20.98 -0.59
N VAL A 93 22.16 -21.47 0.10
CA VAL A 93 22.27 -22.65 0.99
C VAL A 93 22.60 -23.91 0.20
N PHE A 94 21.97 -24.12 -0.97
CA PHE A 94 22.25 -25.28 -1.81
C PHE A 94 23.66 -25.26 -2.41
N PHE A 95 24.23 -24.06 -2.65
CA PHE A 95 25.60 -23.95 -3.13
C PHE A 95 26.29 -22.68 -2.62
N PRO A 96 26.95 -22.75 -1.45
CA PRO A 96 27.58 -21.59 -0.82
C PRO A 96 28.70 -20.99 -1.67
N GLY A 97 29.32 -21.77 -2.57
CA GLY A 97 30.42 -21.30 -3.43
C GLY A 97 30.07 -20.10 -4.32
N TYR A 98 28.80 -19.92 -4.68
CA TYR A 98 28.33 -18.81 -5.52
C TYR A 98 27.63 -17.69 -4.74
N TRP A 99 27.82 -17.61 -3.41
CA TRP A 99 27.14 -16.64 -2.54
C TRP A 99 27.32 -15.18 -2.96
N GLY A 100 28.50 -14.81 -3.47
CA GLY A 100 28.84 -13.42 -3.80
C GLY A 100 27.93 -12.77 -4.85
N PHE A 101 27.39 -13.54 -5.79
CA PHE A 101 26.49 -13.01 -6.82
C PHE A 101 25.02 -12.98 -6.38
N LEU A 102 24.63 -13.87 -5.48
CA LEU A 102 23.26 -13.99 -4.98
C LEU A 102 22.99 -13.11 -3.75
N ILE A 103 24.02 -12.69 -3.02
CA ILE A 103 23.85 -11.85 -1.83
C ILE A 103 23.30 -10.46 -2.17
N VAL A 104 23.72 -9.90 -3.32
CA VAL A 104 23.24 -8.59 -3.79
C VAL A 104 21.73 -8.63 -4.06
N PRO A 105 21.20 -9.47 -4.97
CA PRO A 105 19.76 -9.55 -5.21
C PRO A 105 19.00 -9.98 -3.95
N CYS A 106 19.57 -10.86 -3.10
CA CYS A 106 18.97 -11.23 -1.82
C CYS A 106 18.76 -10.02 -0.89
N LEU A 107 19.82 -9.24 -0.63
CA LEU A 107 19.76 -8.06 0.23
C LEU A 107 18.82 -6.99 -0.33
N LEU A 108 18.84 -6.77 -1.65
CA LEU A 108 17.96 -5.80 -2.29
C LEU A 108 16.49 -6.22 -2.20
N SER A 109 16.17 -7.51 -2.35
CA SER A 109 14.82 -8.04 -2.13
C SER A 109 14.35 -7.87 -0.68
N PHE A 110 15.21 -8.13 0.30
CA PHE A 110 14.90 -7.86 1.72
C PHE A 110 14.74 -6.37 2.01
N ALA A 111 15.59 -5.51 1.44
CA ALA A 111 15.49 -4.05 1.59
C ALA A 111 14.19 -3.50 0.99
N GLY A 112 13.77 -4.04 -0.17
CA GLY A 112 12.47 -3.73 -0.79
C GLY A 112 11.30 -4.06 0.14
N TRP A 113 11.33 -5.21 0.80
CA TRP A 113 10.32 -5.62 1.78
C TRP A 113 10.31 -4.77 3.05
N LEU A 114 11.48 -4.47 3.65
CA LEU A 114 11.60 -3.65 4.86
C LEU A 114 11.01 -2.25 4.68
N ARG A 115 11.16 -1.65 3.49
CA ARG A 115 10.64 -0.31 3.21
C ARG A 115 9.11 -0.28 3.11
N MET A 116 8.49 -1.34 2.60
CA MET A 116 7.02 -1.49 2.58
C MET A 116 6.41 -1.50 3.98
N ARG A 117 7.02 -2.22 4.93
CA ARG A 117 6.53 -2.24 6.33
C ARG A 117 6.57 -0.88 7.02
N ARG A 118 7.58 -0.06 6.72
CA ARG A 118 7.64 1.32 7.23
C ARG A 118 6.53 2.19 6.68
N TYR A 119 6.19 2.02 5.40
CA TYR A 119 5.13 2.79 4.76
C TYR A 119 3.75 2.51 5.35
N VAL A 120 3.42 1.24 5.61
CA VAL A 120 2.13 0.84 6.19
C VAL A 120 1.93 1.48 7.57
N LYS A 121 2.93 1.40 8.45
CA LYS A 121 2.87 2.02 9.79
C LYS A 121 2.76 3.54 9.74
N PHE A 122 3.39 4.17 8.74
CA PHE A 122 3.29 5.61 8.56
C PHE A 122 1.88 6.02 8.12
N GLN A 123 1.23 5.26 7.23
CA GLN A 123 -0.16 5.54 6.81
C GLN A 123 -1.14 5.40 7.96
N GLU A 124 -1.04 4.32 8.74
CA GLU A 124 -1.86 4.09 9.95
C GLU A 124 -1.75 5.30 10.89
N LYS A 125 -0.53 5.74 11.19
CA LYS A 125 -0.31 6.91 12.04
C LYS A 125 -0.90 8.21 11.47
N LEU A 126 -0.94 8.38 10.15
CA LEU A 126 -1.54 9.56 9.53
C LEU A 126 -3.07 9.50 9.52
N GLU A 127 -3.64 8.31 9.41
CA GLU A 127 -5.08 8.09 9.46
C GLU A 127 -5.58 8.32 10.89
N ASP A 128 -4.88 7.78 11.90
CA ASP A 128 -5.17 8.05 13.31
C ASP A 128 -5.11 9.55 13.63
N GLN A 129 -4.07 10.24 13.16
CA GLN A 129 -3.95 11.68 13.38
C GLN A 129 -5.07 12.48 12.68
N ALA A 130 -5.48 12.07 11.47
CA ALA A 130 -6.58 12.70 10.77
C ALA A 130 -7.94 12.41 11.42
N VAL A 131 -8.09 11.26 12.09
CA VAL A 131 -9.27 10.96 12.90
C VAL A 131 -9.26 11.82 14.16
N GLU A 132 -8.14 11.95 14.86
CA GLU A 132 -8.01 12.87 16.00
C GLU A 132 -8.32 14.32 15.61
N ASP A 133 -7.75 14.83 14.53
CA ASP A 133 -8.00 16.20 14.05
C ASP A 133 -9.49 16.41 13.72
N LYS A 134 -10.16 15.41 13.13
CA LYS A 134 -11.61 15.46 12.85
C LYS A 134 -12.46 15.38 14.11
N VAL A 135 -12.05 14.58 15.09
CA VAL A 135 -12.75 14.47 16.39
C VAL A 135 -12.57 15.77 17.19
N ALA A 136 -11.38 16.36 17.17
CA ALA A 136 -11.09 17.67 17.76
C ALA A 136 -11.92 18.79 17.11
N ALA A 137 -11.95 18.85 15.77
CA ALA A 137 -12.78 19.81 15.06
C ALA A 137 -14.27 19.62 15.34
N ALA A 138 -14.76 18.37 15.42
CA ALA A 138 -16.16 18.08 15.74
C ALA A 138 -16.54 18.43 17.19
N THR A 139 -15.60 18.37 18.12
CA THR A 139 -15.83 18.76 19.53
C THR A 139 -15.80 20.27 19.72
N GLU A 140 -15.01 21.02 18.94
CA GLU A 140 -15.08 22.50 18.90
C GLU A 140 -16.35 23.02 18.21
N ASP A 141 -16.84 22.35 17.16
CA ASP A 141 -18.05 22.76 16.42
C ASP A 141 -19.36 22.37 17.11
N ALA A 142 -19.33 21.38 18.02
CA ALA A 142 -20.52 20.89 18.74
C ALA A 142 -21.36 22.00 19.42
N PRO A 143 -20.79 22.92 20.22
CA PRO A 143 -21.58 24.00 20.85
C PRO A 143 -22.14 25.01 19.83
N ASN A 144 -21.42 25.26 18.72
CA ASN A 144 -21.84 26.22 17.70
C ASN A 144 -22.94 25.64 16.80
N GLN A 145 -22.87 24.33 16.48
CA GLN A 145 -23.92 23.63 15.74
C GLN A 145 -25.20 23.47 16.57
N GLU A 146 -25.08 23.32 17.88
CA GLU A 146 -26.24 23.28 18.78
C GLU A 146 -26.92 24.66 18.89
N MET A 147 -26.14 25.74 19.01
CA MET A 147 -26.65 27.13 18.94
C MET A 147 -27.33 27.45 17.60
N ALA A 148 -26.79 26.97 16.47
CA ALA A 148 -27.41 27.15 15.16
C ALA A 148 -28.75 26.39 15.07
N ARG A 149 -28.83 25.17 15.59
CA ARG A 149 -30.09 24.41 15.65
C ARG A 149 -31.11 25.05 16.60
N MET A 150 -30.66 25.66 17.70
CA MET A 150 -31.52 26.42 18.61
C MET A 150 -32.05 27.69 17.96
N ALA A 151 -31.26 28.36 17.12
CA ALA A 151 -31.69 29.52 16.35
C ALA A 151 -32.76 29.15 15.30
N ASP A 152 -32.52 28.08 14.52
CA ASP A 152 -33.48 27.60 13.53
C ASP A 152 -34.81 27.16 14.18
N GLN A 153 -34.74 26.47 15.33
CA GLN A 153 -35.92 26.08 16.10
C GLN A 153 -36.67 27.28 16.69
N ALA A 154 -35.96 28.35 17.07
CA ALA A 154 -36.57 29.57 17.56
C ALA A 154 -37.30 30.33 16.45
N ASP A 155 -36.73 30.40 15.25
CA ASP A 155 -37.35 31.02 14.08
C ASP A 155 -38.58 30.23 13.60
N GLU A 156 -38.52 28.90 13.61
CA GLU A 156 -39.64 28.03 13.26
C GLU A 156 -40.79 28.13 14.30
N ALA A 157 -40.45 28.25 15.59
CA ALA A 157 -41.42 28.51 16.66
C ALA A 157 -42.05 29.91 16.57
N ALA A 158 -41.27 30.93 16.19
CA ALA A 158 -41.78 32.28 15.95
C ALA A 158 -42.73 32.33 14.73
N ALA A 159 -42.42 31.60 13.66
CA ALA A 159 -43.29 31.47 12.50
C ALA A 159 -44.62 30.77 12.84
N LYS A 160 -44.59 29.73 13.68
CA LYS A 160 -45.82 29.09 14.19
C LYS A 160 -46.66 30.03 15.05
N ARG A 161 -46.05 30.77 15.98
CA ARG A 161 -46.78 31.76 16.79
C ARG A 161 -47.40 32.89 15.95
N ALA A 162 -46.74 33.31 14.88
CA ALA A 162 -47.27 34.29 13.95
C ALA A 162 -48.42 33.74 13.08
N GLN A 163 -48.43 32.43 12.80
CA GLN A 163 -49.56 31.76 12.16
C GLN A 163 -50.74 31.61 13.12
N GLU A 164 -50.50 31.21 14.37
CA GLU A 164 -51.53 31.07 15.42
C GLU A 164 -52.18 32.43 15.74
N ALA A 165 -51.42 33.52 15.83
CA ALA A 165 -51.95 34.87 16.01
C ALA A 165 -52.84 35.35 14.85
N LYS A 166 -52.53 34.93 13.61
CA LYS A 166 -53.38 35.23 12.44
C LYS A 166 -54.65 34.38 12.38
N VAL A 167 -54.65 33.20 13.00
CA VAL A 167 -55.84 32.35 13.15
C VAL A 167 -56.73 32.91 14.26
N GLU A 168 -56.15 33.41 15.36
CA GLU A 168 -56.88 34.06 16.45
C GLU A 168 -57.49 35.42 16.02
N GLU A 169 -56.80 36.19 15.16
CA GLU A 169 -57.35 37.43 14.57
C GLU A 169 -58.48 37.16 13.55
N ALA A 170 -58.51 35.97 12.92
CA ALA A 170 -59.57 35.55 12.01
C ALA A 170 -60.82 34.99 12.72
N ASP A 171 -60.73 34.62 14.01
CA ASP A 171 -61.85 34.11 14.81
C ASP A 171 -62.66 35.23 15.49
N ILE A 172 -62.15 36.47 15.50
CA ILE A 172 -62.84 37.65 16.07
C ILE A 172 -63.67 38.40 15.02
N SER A 173 -63.55 38.07 13.72
CA SER A 173 -64.20 38.80 12.63
C SER A 173 -65.30 38.02 11.89
N ASP A 174 -66.14 37.26 12.60
CA ASP A 174 -67.41 36.78 12.04
C ASP A 174 -68.60 37.63 12.54
N PRO A 175 -68.98 38.70 11.82
CA PRO A 175 -70.24 39.38 12.03
C PRO A 175 -71.31 38.77 11.11
N SER A 176 -71.75 37.54 11.36
CA SER A 176 -72.86 36.94 10.59
C SER A 176 -74.04 36.44 11.40
N ASP A 177 -74.16 36.79 12.68
CA ASP A 177 -75.30 36.32 13.49
C ASP A 177 -76.17 37.44 14.07
N TYR A 178 -76.79 38.27 13.22
CA TYR A 178 -78.00 39.06 13.55
C TYR A 178 -78.78 39.47 12.27
N GLN A 179 -79.56 38.55 11.70
CA GLN A 179 -80.68 38.85 10.79
C GLN A 179 -81.84 37.87 11.09
N GLU A 180 -82.66 38.18 12.10
CA GLU A 180 -84.09 37.85 12.15
C GLU A 180 -84.90 39.15 12.27
#